data_AF-A0A0F9VVR9-F1
#
_entry.id   AF-A0A0F9VVR9-F1
#
_cell.length_a   1.000
_cell.length_b   1.000
_cell.length_c   1.000
_cell.angle_alpha   90.00
_cell.angle_beta   90.00
_cell.angle_gamma   90.00
#
_symmetry.space_group_name_H-M   'P 1'
#
loop_
_entity.id
_entity.type
_entity.pdbx_description
1 polymer ?
#
loop_
_entity_poly.entity_id
_entity_poly.type
_entity_poly.pdbx_seq_one_letter_code
_entity_poly.pdbx_strand_id
1 'polypeptide(L)'
;MKLYRIFTENKNYENITDRLDIHFPDGYTIINANGAWQGVREKSLIIEIVSDAPSIESDIGRLAYWFKKHNEQDAVLLQVLNVESRLL
;
A
#
# COMPACT_ATOMS: atom_id res chain seq x y z
N MET A 1 11.78 5.74 12.17
CA MET A 1 11.13 4.77 11.27
C MET A 1 9.79 5.34 10.83
N LYS A 2 9.31 5.01 9.64
CA LYS A 2 8.02 5.45 9.14
C LYS A 2 7.16 4.23 8.82
N LEU A 3 5.86 4.35 9.07
CA LEU A 3 4.84 3.45 8.54
C LEU A 3 4.24 4.11 7.31
N TYR A 4 4.33 3.42 6.19
CA TYR A 4 3.65 3.77 4.95
C TYR A 4 2.42 2.90 4.82
N ARG A 5 1.25 3.54 4.66
CA ARG A 5 -0.03 2.85 4.52
C ARG A 5 -0.69 3.23 3.22
N ILE A 6 -0.88 2.26 2.33
CA ILE A 6 -1.51 2.43 1.02
C ILE A 6 -2.91 1.84 1.08
N PHE A 7 -3.92 2.63 0.73
CA PHE A 7 -5.29 2.16 0.54
C PHE A 7 -5.57 2.10 -0.96
N THR A 8 -5.93 0.92 -1.43
CA THR A 8 -6.23 0.64 -2.84
C THR A 8 -7.44 -0.28 -2.91
N GLU A 9 -8.16 -0.27 -4.02
CA GLU A 9 -9.15 -1.30 -4.28
C GLU A 9 -8.53 -2.70 -4.31
N ASN A 10 -9.28 -3.70 -3.85
CA ASN A 10 -8.92 -5.11 -3.96
C ASN A 10 -9.30 -5.65 -5.35
N LYS A 11 -8.62 -5.13 -6.37
CA LYS A 11 -8.62 -5.61 -7.75
C LYS A 11 -7.23 -6.15 -8.07
N ASN A 12 -7.14 -7.17 -8.92
CA ASN A 12 -5.85 -7.76 -9.36
C ASN A 12 -4.93 -8.17 -8.21
N TYR A 13 -5.50 -8.80 -7.17
CA TYR A 13 -4.79 -9.13 -5.92
C TYR A 13 -3.46 -9.86 -6.15
N GLU A 14 -3.44 -10.89 -7.00
CA GLU A 14 -2.23 -11.67 -7.30
C GLU A 14 -1.12 -10.79 -7.89
N ASN A 15 -1.45 -9.90 -8.83
CA ASN A 15 -0.45 -8.98 -9.41
C ASN A 15 0.05 -7.94 -8.40
N ILE A 16 -0.81 -7.53 -7.46
CA ILE A 16 -0.43 -6.66 -6.36
C ILE A 16 0.57 -7.38 -5.45
N THR A 17 0.29 -8.62 -5.04
CA THR A 17 1.17 -9.40 -4.16
C THR A 17 2.50 -9.72 -4.83
N ASP A 18 2.49 -10.18 -6.09
CA ASP A 18 3.71 -10.47 -6.84
C ASP A 18 4.62 -9.24 -6.92
N ARG A 19 4.02 -8.07 -7.13
CA ARG A 19 4.75 -6.82 -7.22
C ARG A 19 5.28 -6.36 -5.86
N LEU A 20 4.53 -6.58 -4.79
CA LEU A 20 5.00 -6.32 -3.42
C LEU A 20 6.19 -7.20 -3.07
N ASP A 21 6.14 -8.50 -3.41
CA ASP A 21 7.22 -9.45 -3.16
C ASP A 21 8.52 -9.05 -3.86
N ILE A 22 8.44 -8.51 -5.09
CA ILE A 22 9.59 -8.01 -5.85
C ILE A 22 10.18 -6.74 -5.23
N HIS A 23 9.34 -5.80 -4.82
CA HIS A 23 9.79 -4.46 -4.40
C HIS A 23 10.09 -4.34 -2.91
N PHE A 24 9.47 -5.17 -2.07
CA PHE A 24 9.58 -5.13 -0.62
C PHE A 24 9.85 -6.54 -0.05
N PRO A 25 10.97 -7.18 -0.44
CA PRO A 25 11.30 -8.54 -0.02
C PRO A 25 11.53 -8.67 1.49
N ASP A 26 11.85 -7.56 2.17
CA ASP A 26 12.07 -7.51 3.62
C ASP A 26 10.75 -7.54 4.41
N GLY A 27 9.61 -7.38 3.74
CA GLY A 27 8.29 -7.61 4.31
C GLY A 27 7.31 -6.44 4.18
N TYR A 28 6.04 -6.81 4.23
CA TYR A 28 4.89 -5.92 4.23
C TYR A 28 3.72 -6.65 4.91
N THR A 29 2.65 -5.92 5.24
CA THR A 29 1.40 -6.50 5.74
C THR A 29 0.25 -6.07 4.85
N ILE A 30 -0.62 -7.01 4.47
CA ILE A 30 -1.87 -6.74 3.75
C ILE A 30 -3.04 -6.99 4.68
N ILE A 31 -3.96 -6.03 4.75
CA ILE A 31 -5.21 -6.12 5.50
C ILE A 31 -6.36 -6.02 4.49
N ASN A 32 -7.20 -7.06 4.45
CA ASN A 32 -8.44 -7.03 3.67
C ASN A 32 -9.47 -6.14 4.37
N ALA A 33 -9.99 -5.15 3.66
CA ALA A 33 -10.93 -4.16 4.20
C ALA A 33 -12.16 -3.99 3.30
N ASN A 34 -13.17 -3.30 3.82
CA ASN A 34 -14.27 -2.76 3.01
C ASN A 34 -14.17 -1.24 3.06
N GLY A 35 -14.13 -0.61 1.89
CA GLY A 35 -14.07 0.83 1.74
C GLY A 35 -15.37 1.40 1.17
N ALA A 36 -15.43 2.73 1.13
CA ALA A 36 -16.39 3.44 0.31
C ALA A 36 -15.76 4.72 -0.25
N TRP A 37 -15.90 4.93 -1.56
CA TRP A 37 -15.44 6.11 -2.26
C TRP A 37 -16.60 6.74 -3.02
N GLN A 38 -16.83 8.04 -2.81
CA GLN A 38 -17.94 8.80 -3.44
C GLN A 38 -19.32 8.12 -3.33
N GLY A 39 -19.58 7.45 -2.20
CA GLY A 39 -20.84 6.76 -1.93
C GLY A 39 -20.94 5.35 -2.50
N VAL A 40 -19.93 4.89 -3.25
CA VAL A 40 -19.84 3.52 -3.76
C VAL A 40 -19.05 2.66 -2.79
N ARG A 41 -19.61 1.50 -2.40
CA ARG A 41 -18.91 0.52 -1.57
C ARG A 41 -18.00 -0.35 -2.41
N GLU A 42 -16.84 -0.69 -1.87
CA GLU A 42 -15.83 -1.47 -2.58
C GLU A 42 -15.08 -2.41 -1.63
N LYS A 43 -14.50 -3.47 -2.19
CA LYS A 43 -13.48 -4.26 -1.50
C LYS A 43 -12.17 -3.51 -1.61
N SER A 44 -11.46 -3.37 -0.51
CA SER A 44 -10.22 -2.60 -0.45
C SER A 44 -9.11 -3.43 0.20
N LEU A 45 -7.88 -3.05 -0.09
CA LEU A 45 -6.68 -3.50 0.58
C LEU A 45 -6.06 -2.30 1.30
N ILE A 46 -5.56 -2.57 2.50
CA ILE A 46 -4.63 -1.70 3.20
C ILE A 46 -3.29 -2.41 3.20
N ILE A 47 -2.28 -1.78 2.63
CA ILE A 47 -0.93 -2.32 2.56
C ILE A 47 -0.05 -1.47 3.47
N GLU A 48 0.63 -2.11 4.41
CA GLU A 48 1.49 -1.48 5.40
C GLU A 48 2.94 -1.89 5.20
N ILE A 49 3.81 -0.90 5.09
CA ILE A 49 5.26 -1.08 4.92
C ILE A 49 5.96 -0.23 5.96
N VAL A 50 6.82 -0.84 6.75
CA VAL A 50 7.60 -0.18 7.79
C VAL A 50 9.04 -0.07 7.33
N SER A 51 9.58 1.14 7.27
CA SER A 51 10.96 1.36 6.81
C SER A 51 11.55 2.65 7.37
N ASP A 52 12.87 2.68 7.53
CA ASP A 52 13.68 3.86 7.82
C ASP A 52 14.59 4.26 6.64
N ALA A 53 14.53 3.54 5.52
CA ALA A 53 15.36 3.79 4.35
C ALA A 53 14.98 5.12 3.67
N PRO A 54 15.94 6.02 3.40
CA PRO A 54 15.64 7.33 2.81
C PRO A 54 14.98 7.29 1.43
N SER A 55 15.27 6.26 0.62
CA SER A 55 14.76 6.12 -0.75
C SER A 55 13.34 5.55 -0.84
N ILE A 56 12.85 4.90 0.23
CA ILE A 56 11.64 4.09 0.22
C ILE A 56 10.39 4.89 -0.14
N GLU A 57 10.36 6.18 0.20
CA GLU A 57 9.22 7.06 -0.06
C GLU A 57 8.96 7.22 -1.56
N SER A 58 10.03 7.28 -2.37
CA SER A 58 9.93 7.34 -3.83
C SER A 58 9.46 6.01 -4.43
N ASP A 59 9.91 4.89 -3.88
CA ASP A 59 9.50 3.54 -4.30
C ASP A 59 8.02 3.29 -4.03
N ILE A 60 7.58 3.66 -2.82
CA ILE A 60 6.18 3.54 -2.40
C ILE A 60 5.29 4.45 -3.22
N GLY A 61 5.73 5.69 -3.52
CA GLY A 61 5.00 6.58 -4.42
C GLY A 61 4.81 5.99 -5.82
N ARG A 62 5.87 5.39 -6.39
CA ARG A 62 5.80 4.69 -7.69
C ARG A 62 4.86 3.49 -7.64
N LEU A 63 4.90 2.70 -6.56
CA LEU A 63 4.02 1.56 -6.38
C LEU A 63 2.55 1.99 -6.27
N ALA A 64 2.25 2.99 -5.45
CA ALA A 64 0.90 3.52 -5.29
C ALA A 64 0.34 4.06 -6.62
N TYR A 65 1.17 4.75 -7.41
CA TYR A 65 0.79 5.17 -8.76
C TYR A 65 0.54 3.98 -9.70
N TRP A 66 1.36 2.93 -9.61
CA TRP A 66 1.14 1.71 -10.37
C TRP A 66 -0.19 1.04 -9.99
N PHE A 67 -0.52 0.90 -8.69
CA PHE A 67 -1.83 0.40 -8.26
C PHE A 67 -2.96 1.21 -8.84
N LYS A 68 -2.84 2.55 -8.82
CA LYS A 68 -3.85 3.43 -9.41
C LYS A 68 -4.13 3.06 -10.87
N LYS A 69 -3.07 2.93 -11.67
CA LYS A 69 -3.17 2.63 -13.10
C LYS A 69 -3.61 1.20 -13.38
N HIS A 70 -3.07 0.24 -12.66
CA HIS A 70 -3.32 -1.18 -12.89
C HIS A 70 -4.75 -1.60 -12.51
N ASN A 71 -5.31 -0.99 -11.46
CA ASN A 71 -6.69 -1.25 -11.03
C ASN A 71 -7.72 -0.35 -11.71
N GLU A 72 -7.28 0.55 -12.60
CA GLU A 72 -8.11 1.56 -13.26
C GLU A 72 -8.94 2.38 -12.25
N GLN A 73 -8.37 2.66 -11.08
CA GLN A 73 -9.05 3.37 -9.99
C GLN A 73 -8.76 4.88 -10.06
N ASP A 74 -9.73 5.68 -9.63
CA ASP A 74 -9.64 7.14 -9.66
C ASP A 74 -8.55 7.67 -8.73
N ALA A 75 -8.36 7.02 -7.58
CA ALA A 75 -7.42 7.44 -6.56
C ALA A 75 -6.85 6.25 -5.78
N VAL A 76 -5.67 6.47 -5.21
CA VAL A 76 -5.04 5.62 -4.21
C VAL A 76 -4.64 6.56 -3.08
N LEU A 77 -4.97 6.22 -1.84
CA LEU A 77 -4.59 7.02 -0.68
C LEU A 77 -3.28 6.47 -0.11
N LEU A 78 -2.26 7.32 -0.02
CA LEU A 78 -1.01 7.02 0.66
C LEU A 78 -0.91 7.87 1.93
N GLN A 79 -0.68 7.22 3.07
CA GLN A 79 -0.36 7.86 4.33
C GLN A 79 1.09 7.57 4.71
N VAL A 80 1.77 8.57 5.28
CA VAL A 80 3.12 8.45 5.84
C VAL A 80 3.04 8.86 7.31
N LEU A 81 3.27 7.92 8.21
CA LEU A 81 3.19 8.12 9.65
C LEU A 81 4.57 7.98 10.28
N ASN A 82 4.98 8.97 11.08
CA ASN A 82 6.14 8.81 11.95
C ASN A 82 5.75 7.87 13.10
N VAL A 83 6.48 6.76 13.25
CA VAL A 83 6.19 5.75 14.27
C VAL A 83 7.46 5.37 15.03
N GLU A 84 7.28 5.05 16.31
CA GLU A 84 8.25 4.30 17.09
C GLU A 84 7.86 2.83 17.01
N SER A 85 8.81 1.96 16.67
CA SER A 85 8.58 0.52 16.78
C SER A 85 9.87 -0.16 17.19
N ARG A 86 9.70 -1.33 17.81
CA ARG A 86 10.78 -2.18 18.30
C ARG A 86 10.41 -3.62 18.00
N LEU A 87 11.39 -4.40 17.57
CA LEU A 87 11.28 -5.84 17.59
C LEU A 87 11.37 -6.31 19.05
N LEU A 88 10.62 -7.35 19.38
CA LEU A 88 10.66 -7.99 20.69
C LEU A 88 11.50 -9.27 20.60
#